data_AF-A0A973NW48-F1
#
_entry.id   AF-A0A973NW48-F1
#
_cell.length_a   1.000
_cell.length_b   1.000
_cell.length_c   1.000
_cell.angle_alpha   90.00
_cell.angle_beta   90.00
_cell.angle_gamma   90.00
#
_symmetry.space_group_name_H-M   'P 1'
#
loop_
_entity.id
_entity.type
_entity.pdbx_description
1 polymer ?
#
loop_
_entity_poly.entity_id
_entity_poly.type
_entity_poly.pdbx_seq_one_letter_code
_entity_poly.pdbx_strand_id
1 'polypeptide(L)'
;MSPEHLEEFRVFVMGSQGHLRRSAYVLCGDWHLAEDIVQSAYHRVFRAWHRVRAMDMPDAYARRVVYRCFLDSKKWQRESATLDGLAE
;
A
#
# COMPACT_ATOMS: atom_id res chain seq x y z
N MET A 1 -2.64 19.44 -7.30
CA MET A 1 -3.67 18.49 -7.79
C MET A 1 -5.02 19.19 -7.68
N SER A 2 -5.89 19.08 -8.69
CA SER A 2 -7.20 19.76 -8.68
C SER A 2 -8.16 19.10 -7.67
N PRO A 3 -9.22 19.80 -7.23
CA PRO A 3 -10.27 19.21 -6.39
C PRO A 3 -10.94 17.97 -7.01
N GLU A 4 -11.11 17.96 -8.33
CA GLU A 4 -11.67 16.84 -9.08
C GLU A 4 -10.79 15.60 -8.99
N HIS A 5 -9.46 15.75 -9.18
CA HIS A 5 -8.52 14.64 -9.03
C HIS A 5 -8.48 14.08 -7.60
N LEU A 6 -8.74 14.91 -6.59
CA LEU A 6 -8.83 14.47 -5.19
C LEU A 6 -10.07 13.61 -4.97
N GLU A 7 -11.21 13.99 -5.56
CA GLU A 7 -12.44 13.23 -5.44
C GLU A 7 -12.35 11.89 -6.18
N GLU A 8 -11.80 11.87 -7.39
CA GLU A 8 -11.54 10.62 -8.11
C GLU A 8 -10.63 9.67 -7.31
N PHE A 9 -9.60 10.22 -6.64
CA PHE A 9 -8.75 9.42 -5.77
C PHE A 9 -9.53 8.85 -4.58
N ARG A 10 -10.42 9.63 -3.97
CA ARG A 10 -11.29 9.14 -2.88
C ARG A 10 -12.20 8.00 -3.35
N VAL A 11 -12.84 8.15 -4.50
CA VAL A 11 -13.67 7.09 -5.10
C VAL A 11 -12.85 5.83 -5.36
N PHE A 12 -11.65 5.98 -5.90
CA PHE A 12 -10.72 4.87 -6.10
C PHE A 12 -10.35 4.16 -4.79
N VAL A 13 -10.01 4.91 -3.74
CA VAL A 13 -9.68 4.35 -2.42
C VAL A 13 -10.87 3.59 -1.85
N MET A 14 -12.07 4.17 -1.87
CA MET A 14 -13.28 3.52 -1.35
C MET A 14 -13.60 2.24 -2.12
N GLY A 15 -13.47 2.25 -3.45
CA GLY A 15 -13.73 1.07 -4.30
C GLY A 15 -12.69 -0.04 -4.17
N SER A 16 -11.43 0.31 -3.86
CA SER A 16 -10.32 -0.66 -3.85
C SER A 16 -9.95 -1.19 -2.46
N GLN A 17 -10.30 -0.48 -1.37
CA GLN A 17 -9.84 -0.79 -0.01
C GLN A 17 -10.11 -2.23 0.41
N GLY A 18 -11.32 -2.73 0.20
CA GLY A 18 -11.71 -4.06 0.65
C GLY A 18 -10.91 -5.19 -0.01
N HIS A 19 -10.57 -5.07 -1.29
CA HIS A 19 -9.82 -6.13 -1.99
C HIS A 19 -8.31 -5.96 -1.86
N LEU A 20 -7.79 -4.73 -1.75
CA LEU A 20 -6.38 -4.49 -1.46
C LEU A 20 -6.01 -4.95 -0.04
N ARG A 21 -6.86 -4.70 0.97
CA ARG A 21 -6.62 -5.18 2.34
C ARG A 21 -6.63 -6.70 2.44
N ARG A 22 -7.56 -7.38 1.75
CA ARG A 22 -7.54 -8.85 1.64
C ARG A 22 -6.27 -9.37 0.96
N SER A 23 -5.82 -8.69 -0.10
CA SER A 23 -4.58 -9.06 -0.79
C SER A 23 -3.36 -8.90 0.14
N ALA A 24 -3.30 -7.81 0.90
CA ALA A 24 -2.23 -7.60 1.88
C ALA A 24 -2.28 -8.64 3.01
N TYR A 25 -3.48 -8.98 3.51
CA TYR A 25 -3.67 -10.01 4.53
C TYR A 25 -3.12 -11.37 4.10
N VAL A 26 -3.35 -11.79 2.84
CA VAL A 26 -2.78 -13.04 2.31
C VAL A 26 -1.23 -13.02 2.34
N LEU A 27 -0.60 -11.85 2.22
CA LEU A 27 0.85 -11.73 2.25
C LEU A 27 1.43 -11.73 3.67
N CYS A 28 0.77 -11.07 4.62
CA CYS A 28 1.33 -10.84 5.96
C CYS A 28 0.70 -11.66 7.09
N GLY A 29 -0.49 -12.23 6.89
CA GLY A 29 -1.23 -13.02 7.89
C GLY A 29 -1.84 -12.22 9.05
N ASP A 30 -1.74 -10.89 9.03
CA ASP A 30 -2.15 -10.00 10.12
C ASP A 30 -3.00 -8.83 9.58
N TRP A 31 -4.17 -8.60 10.18
CA TRP A 31 -5.11 -7.57 9.69
C TRP A 31 -4.64 -6.14 9.94
N HIS A 32 -3.95 -5.88 11.05
CA HIS A 32 -3.42 -4.56 11.37
C HIS A 32 -2.25 -4.23 10.43
N LEU A 33 -1.33 -5.17 10.24
CA LEU A 33 -0.22 -5.00 9.29
C LEU A 33 -0.73 -4.89 7.85
N ALA A 34 -1.79 -5.63 7.48
CA ALA A 34 -2.42 -5.50 6.17
C ALA A 34 -2.98 -4.10 5.93
N GLU A 35 -3.60 -3.50 6.95
CA GLU A 35 -4.10 -2.13 6.89
C GLU A 35 -2.96 -1.12 6.73
N ASP A 36 -1.89 -1.24 7.50
CA ASP A 36 -0.72 -0.36 7.41
C ASP A 36 -0.03 -0.43 6.04
N ILE A 37 0.07 -1.64 5.47
CA ILE A 37 0.60 -1.86 4.12
C ILE A 37 -0.28 -1.16 3.09
N VAL A 38 -1.60 -1.28 3.19
CA VAL A 38 -2.53 -0.64 2.25
C VAL A 38 -2.51 0.88 2.38
N GLN A 39 -2.45 1.43 3.60
CA GLN A 39 -2.33 2.87 3.81
C GLN A 39 -1.02 3.41 3.22
N SER A 40 0.09 2.71 3.45
CA SER A 40 1.38 3.03 2.84
C SER A 40 1.33 2.97 1.31
N ALA A 41 0.60 2.00 0.76
CA ALA A 41 0.41 1.88 -0.68
C ALA A 41 -0.42 3.05 -1.23
N TYR A 42 -1.51 3.45 -0.58
CA TYR A 42 -2.30 4.60 -0.99
C TYR A 42 -1.53 5.90 -0.96
N HIS A 43 -0.66 6.13 0.03
CA HIS A 43 0.23 7.28 0.01
C HIS A 43 1.13 7.32 -1.24
N ARG A 44 1.66 6.16 -1.66
CA ARG A 44 2.49 6.06 -2.88
C ARG A 44 1.65 6.22 -4.15
N VAL A 45 0.45 5.66 -4.20
CA VAL A 45 -0.48 5.81 -5.33
C VAL A 45 -0.92 7.27 -5.47
N PHE A 46 -1.24 7.94 -4.37
CA PHE A 46 -1.63 9.35 -4.35
C PHE A 46 -0.55 10.24 -4.98
N ARG A 47 0.72 10.04 -4.61
CA ARG A 47 1.86 10.76 -5.21
C ARG A 47 1.99 10.54 -6.72
N ALA A 48 1.56 9.39 -7.21
CA ALA A 48 1.57 9.03 -8.63
C ALA A 48 0.20 9.22 -9.31
N TRP A 49 -0.80 9.81 -8.64
CA TRP A 49 -2.19 9.73 -9.06
C TRP A 49 -2.45 10.32 -10.44
N HIS A 50 -1.78 11.42 -10.78
CA HIS A 50 -1.84 12.06 -12.09
C HIS A 50 -1.59 11.08 -13.25
N ARG A 51 -0.73 10.08 -13.05
CA ARG A 51 -0.43 9.04 -14.03
C ARG A 51 -1.34 7.83 -13.86
N VAL A 52 -1.63 7.44 -12.62
CA VAL A 52 -2.43 6.24 -12.30
C VAL A 52 -3.87 6.36 -12.79
N ARG A 53 -4.50 7.54 -12.65
CA ARG A 53 -5.87 7.79 -13.12
C ARG A 53 -6.04 7.65 -14.63
N ALA A 54 -4.96 7.78 -15.39
CA ALA A 54 -4.95 7.66 -16.84
C ALA A 54 -4.58 6.24 -17.33
N MET A 55 -4.39 5.28 -16.42
CA MET A 55 -4.10 3.89 -16.78
C MET A 55 -5.39 3.12 -17.07
N ASP A 56 -5.33 2.14 -17.96
CA ASP A 56 -6.44 1.22 -18.22
C ASP A 56 -6.84 0.41 -16.98
N MET A 57 -5.87 0.10 -16.10
CA MET A 57 -6.08 -0.70 -14.89
C MET A 57 -5.39 -0.11 -13.65
N PRO A 58 -5.97 0.92 -13.01
CA PRO A 58 -5.43 1.54 -11.79
C PRO A 58 -5.25 0.56 -10.63
N ASP A 59 -6.19 -0.38 -10.46
CA ASP A 59 -6.13 -1.41 -9.41
C ASP A 59 -4.92 -2.34 -9.54
N ALA A 60 -4.53 -2.68 -10.77
CA ALA A 60 -3.36 -3.53 -11.01
C ALA A 60 -2.07 -2.82 -10.55
N TYR A 61 -1.98 -1.51 -10.78
CA TYR A 61 -0.89 -0.69 -10.26
C TYR A 61 -0.92 -0.66 -8.73
N ALA A 62 -2.08 -0.41 -8.11
CA ALA A 62 -2.19 -0.37 -6.65
C ALA A 62 -1.83 -1.71 -5.97
N ARG A 63 -2.25 -2.86 -6.53
CA ARG A 63 -1.82 -4.18 -6.04
C ARG A 63 -0.31 -4.37 -6.10
N ARG A 64 0.34 -3.91 -7.17
CA ARG A 64 1.81 -3.92 -7.28
C ARG A 64 2.45 -3.05 -6.20
N VAL A 65 1.87 -1.90 -5.89
CA VAL A 65 2.36 -1.03 -4.81
C VAL A 65 2.17 -1.69 -3.44
N VAL A 66 1.04 -2.34 -3.18
CA VAL A 66 0.80 -3.13 -1.96
C VAL A 66 1.89 -4.19 -1.77
N TYR A 67 2.20 -4.97 -2.81
CA TYR A 67 3.27 -5.97 -2.76
C TYR A 67 4.64 -5.34 -2.43
N ARG A 68 4.97 -4.19 -3.03
CA ARG A 68 6.21 -3.47 -2.72
C ARG A 68 6.25 -2.99 -1.26
N CYS A 69 5.14 -2.43 -0.75
CA CYS A 69 5.04 -2.00 0.65
C CYS A 69 5.20 -3.18 1.62
N PHE A 70 4.67 -4.36 1.28
CA PHE A 70 4.90 -5.59 2.05
C PHE A 70 6.38 -6.00 2.05
N LEU A 71 7.06 -5.98 0.90
CA LEU A 71 8.49 -6.31 0.83
C LEU A 71 9.33 -5.34 1.66
N ASP A 72 8.98 -4.05 1.63
CA ASP A 72 9.63 -3.04 2.45
C ASP A 72 9.44 -3.34 3.94
N SER A 73 8.21 -3.66 4.39
CA SER A 73 7.96 -3.99 5.80
C SER A 73 8.74 -5.22 6.27
N LYS A 74 8.87 -6.25 5.43
CA LYS A 74 9.72 -7.42 5.73
C LYS A 74 11.20 -7.07 5.85
N LYS A 75 11.70 -6.09 5.09
CA LYS A 75 13.08 -5.62 5.21
C LYS A 75 13.31 -4.96 6.58
N TRP A 76 12.42 -4.04 6.98
CA TRP A 76 12.51 -3.36 8.27
C TRP A 76 12.42 -4.32 9.45
N GLN A 77 11.53 -5.31 9.40
CA GLN A 77 11.45 -6.34 10.44
C GLN A 77 12.77 -7.10 10.65
N ARG A 78 13.50 -7.40 9.57
CA ARG A 78 14.81 -8.06 9.67
C ARG A 78 15.87 -7.14 10.27
N GLU A 79 15.87 -5.88 9.86
CA GLU A 79 16.80 -4.88 10.40
C GLU A 79 16.56 -4.64 11.89
N SER A 80 15.30 -4.48 12.32
CA SER A 80 14.94 -4.35 13.74
C SER A 80 15.37 -5.57 14.56
N ALA A 81 15.11 -6.79 14.07
CA ALA A 81 15.56 -8.01 14.76
C ALA A 81 17.09 -8.11 14.85
N THR A 82 17.81 -7.59 13.87
CA THR A 82 19.28 -7.54 13.90
C THR A 82 19.78 -6.53 14.93
N LEU A 83 19.14 -5.35 15.02
CA LEU A 83 19.50 -4.33 16.01
C LEU A 83 19.20 -4.77 17.44
N ASP A 84 18.07 -5.45 17.66
CA ASP A 84 17.72 -6.00 18.98
C ASP A 84 18.76 -7.03 19.43
N GLY A 85 19.16 -7.96 18.55
CA GLY A 85 20.19 -8.96 18.86
C GLY A 85 21.63 -8.44 18.96
N LEU A 86 21.89 -7.18 18.57
CA LEU A 86 23.18 -6.49 18.82
C LEU A 86 23.17 -5.70 20.14
N ALA A 87 21.98 -5.44 20.68
CA ALA A 87 21.80 -4.74 21.95
C ALA A 87 21.78 -5.68 23.17
N GLU A 88 21.66 -7.00 22.94
CA GLU A 88 21.85 -8.08 23.92
C GLU A 88 23.31 -8.57 23.96
#